data_AF-A0A9D0VLK7-F1
#
_entry.id   AF-A0A9D0VLK7-F1
#
_cell.length_a   1.000
_cell.length_b   1.000
_cell.length_c   1.000
_cell.angle_alpha   90.00
_cell.angle_beta   90.00
_cell.angle_gamma   90.00
#
_symmetry.space_group_name_H-M   'P 1'
#
loop_
_entity.id
_entity.type
_entity.pdbx_description
1 polymer ?
#
loop_
_entity_poly.entity_id
_entity_poly.type
_entity_poly.pdbx_seq_one_letter_code
_entity_poly.pdbx_strand_id
1 'polypeptide(L)'
;MADAVSSTDETLSQFIQGLERRHQLEVPQSMDADLLALARQVAAAVRMRLQTGSVGVPPRRVGVALGLALQTAPHFSATLTAPVRAGSMDPKEPARRADFPALMPSNEILEGVLGISDWEIDELREDVDRRAGTALKQVRVVNWLWSHFDLSKPGALEKLGQALFPGLEASNIDLIRRGGHLYLLIDQREPAPEASLWLPWLARDRALAPTSFRSRGADPGLRSRLARGIGADDDEVTELLDGMVALLPRQEAARFLHLDQWRSSGRALMTDLGATYSAGEWLIQPIAPGGADWRSWLRIGGDGRLAVRGTPAQVFDALALPRVAAMVRLLYAALIASVDRDGLGAEGLRPTDLDLYDVPRHMREVLAPLMLWIASGTTHKAIASSMGRSTEEVAALLEEVAQDWRRQAESSWFGLPNTRAPSIQTLVLKHIIALHSSLKELMRLEPDPRWEHTDLMLLFVAHYLREARLERLWIRQLSDVAGGSTSRLPPTEDIAGHWFWRMFLHLLDQLL
;
A
#
# COMPACT_ATOMS: atom_id res chain seq x y z
N MET A 1 29.80 10.80 -15.41
CA MET A 1 28.70 9.85 -15.12
C MET A 1 29.12 8.73 -14.16
N ALA A 2 30.33 8.15 -14.28
CA ALA A 2 30.82 7.16 -13.30
C ALA A 2 30.93 7.72 -11.86
N ASP A 3 31.42 8.96 -11.70
CA ASP A 3 31.62 9.58 -10.37
C ASP A 3 30.30 9.89 -9.63
N ALA A 4 29.22 10.21 -10.35
CA ALA A 4 27.90 10.49 -9.75
C ALA A 4 27.15 9.22 -9.32
N VAL A 5 27.44 8.08 -9.96
CA VAL A 5 26.87 6.79 -9.58
C VAL A 5 27.57 6.26 -8.31
N SER A 6 28.89 6.46 -8.19
CA SER A 6 29.66 6.10 -6.98
C SER A 6 29.18 6.87 -5.75
N SER A 7 28.95 8.18 -5.86
CA SER A 7 28.51 8.99 -4.71
C SER A 7 27.11 8.64 -4.22
N THR A 8 26.18 8.28 -5.13
CA THR A 8 24.81 7.92 -4.76
C THR A 8 24.75 6.59 -4.01
N ASP A 9 25.55 5.61 -4.43
CA ASP A 9 25.61 4.29 -3.80
C ASP A 9 26.26 4.35 -2.41
N GLU A 10 27.23 5.26 -2.21
CA GLU A 10 27.81 5.58 -0.90
C GLU A 10 26.78 6.24 0.04
N THR A 11 26.07 7.29 -0.42
CA THR A 11 25.00 7.93 0.37
C THR A 11 23.93 6.94 0.76
N LEU A 12 23.53 6.05 -0.15
CA LEU A 12 22.53 5.03 0.15
C LEU A 12 23.04 4.00 1.17
N SER A 13 24.31 3.60 1.07
CA SER A 13 24.92 2.69 2.04
C SER A 13 24.94 3.32 3.44
N GLN A 14 25.32 4.60 3.54
CA GLN A 14 25.29 5.36 4.80
C GLN A 14 23.88 5.47 5.37
N PHE A 15 22.89 5.69 4.50
CA PHE A 15 21.49 5.77 4.89
C PHE A 15 20.98 4.44 5.45
N ILE A 16 21.23 3.31 4.76
CA ILE A 16 20.85 1.97 5.23
C ILE A 16 21.50 1.67 6.59
N GLN A 17 22.81 1.91 6.74
CA GLN A 17 23.52 1.71 8.01
C GLN A 17 23.01 2.64 9.11
N GLY A 18 22.59 3.86 8.76
CA GLY A 18 21.99 4.79 9.70
C GLY A 18 20.62 4.30 10.19
N LEU A 19 19.78 3.77 9.30
CA LEU A 19 18.48 3.19 9.65
C LEU A 19 18.64 1.97 10.56
N GLU A 20 19.62 1.10 10.28
CA GLU A 20 19.91 -0.06 11.13
C GLU A 20 20.36 0.37 12.55
N ARG A 21 21.20 1.40 12.64
CA ARG A 21 21.63 1.96 13.93
C ARG A 21 20.49 2.64 14.68
N ARG A 22 19.58 3.32 13.97
CA ARG A 22 18.41 4.00 14.57
C ARG A 22 17.60 3.08 15.48
N HIS A 23 17.43 1.81 15.11
CA HIS A 23 16.69 0.83 15.92
C HIS A 23 17.46 0.25 17.11
N GLN A 24 18.77 0.46 17.16
CA GLN A 24 19.61 0.00 18.27
C GLN A 24 19.72 1.07 19.38
N LEU A 25 19.18 2.26 19.14
CA LEU A 25 19.25 3.39 20.07
C LEU A 25 17.98 3.53 20.90
N GLU A 26 18.14 3.84 22.17
CA GLU A 26 17.03 4.18 23.08
C GLU A 26 16.42 5.55 22.77
N VAL A 27 17.17 6.48 22.14
CA VAL A 27 16.70 7.81 21.75
C VAL A 27 17.05 8.12 20.28
N PRO A 28 16.16 7.79 19.33
CA PRO A 28 16.41 7.93 17.87
C PRO A 28 16.57 9.38 17.38
N GLN A 29 16.07 10.36 18.13
CA GLN A 29 15.87 11.74 17.68
C GLN A 29 17.15 12.45 17.21
N SER A 30 18.33 12.08 17.76
CA SER A 30 19.61 12.67 17.37
C SER A 30 20.08 12.21 15.98
N MET A 31 19.66 11.04 15.51
CA MET A 31 20.01 10.50 14.19
C MET A 31 18.98 10.81 13.10
N ASP A 32 17.74 11.13 13.49
CA ASP A 32 16.66 11.36 12.53
C ASP A 32 16.96 12.54 11.58
N ALA A 33 17.57 13.62 12.08
CA ALA A 33 17.94 14.76 11.24
C ALA A 33 18.96 14.40 10.15
N ASP A 34 20.00 13.64 10.52
CA ASP A 34 21.04 13.17 9.58
C ASP A 34 20.45 12.20 8.55
N LEU A 35 19.59 11.29 9.01
CA LEU A 35 18.88 10.36 8.13
C LEU A 35 17.96 11.07 7.15
N LEU A 36 17.24 12.10 7.59
CA LEU A 36 16.41 12.91 6.71
C LEU A 36 17.27 13.70 5.70
N ALA A 37 18.44 14.19 6.10
CA ALA A 37 19.37 14.84 5.18
C ALA A 37 19.88 13.84 4.12
N LEU A 38 20.27 12.64 4.53
CA LEU A 38 20.68 11.56 3.62
C LEU A 38 19.53 11.14 2.69
N ALA A 39 18.31 10.98 3.19
CA ALA A 39 17.14 10.66 2.38
C ALA A 39 16.87 11.74 1.32
N ARG A 40 17.04 13.03 1.66
CA ARG A 40 16.94 14.14 0.70
C ARG A 40 18.07 14.10 -0.34
N GLN A 41 19.29 13.74 0.05
CA GLN A 41 20.41 13.57 -0.89
C GLN A 41 20.16 12.41 -1.85
N VAL A 42 19.71 11.25 -1.35
CA VAL A 42 19.30 10.12 -2.19
C VAL A 42 18.18 10.54 -3.12
N ALA A 43 17.15 11.23 -2.60
CA ALA A 43 16.05 11.73 -3.40
C ALA A 43 16.54 12.66 -4.51
N ALA A 44 17.45 13.59 -4.22
CA ALA A 44 18.01 14.51 -5.20
C ALA A 44 18.87 13.80 -6.26
N ALA A 45 19.63 12.77 -5.85
CA ALA A 45 20.49 12.01 -6.74
C ALA A 45 19.73 11.05 -7.67
N VAL A 46 18.63 10.47 -7.16
CA VAL A 46 17.76 9.54 -7.91
C VAL A 46 16.65 10.31 -8.65
N ARG A 47 16.40 11.57 -8.30
CA ARG A 47 15.33 12.38 -8.90
C ARG A 47 15.46 12.37 -10.41
N MET A 48 14.42 11.90 -11.08
CA MET A 48 14.27 12.19 -12.49
C MET A 48 13.53 13.53 -12.61
N ARG A 49 14.03 14.41 -13.48
CA ARG A 49 13.30 15.66 -13.78
C ARG A 49 11.91 15.28 -14.29
N LEU A 50 10.87 15.86 -13.71
CA LEU A 50 9.52 15.78 -14.25
C LEU A 50 9.56 16.32 -15.67
N GLN A 51 9.41 15.42 -16.65
CA GLN A 51 9.31 15.81 -18.04
C GLN A 51 7.85 16.07 -18.36
N THR A 52 7.53 17.33 -18.65
CA THR A 52 6.21 17.79 -19.08
C THR A 52 6.06 17.81 -20.61
N GLY A 53 7.10 17.46 -21.37
CA GLY A 53 7.12 17.44 -22.85
C GLY A 53 6.97 16.03 -23.46
N SER A 54 6.41 15.94 -24.67
CA SER A 54 6.05 14.68 -25.34
C SER A 54 7.20 13.99 -26.10
N VAL A 55 7.27 12.64 -26.04
CA VAL A 55 7.29 11.73 -27.22
C VAL A 55 6.72 10.34 -26.82
N GLY A 56 5.75 9.81 -27.57
CA GLY A 56 5.41 8.36 -27.65
C GLY A 56 4.19 7.88 -26.85
N VAL A 57 3.28 7.08 -27.44
CA VAL A 57 2.00 6.59 -26.85
C VAL A 57 2.15 6.11 -25.38
N PRO A 58 1.28 6.52 -24.44
CA PRO A 58 1.32 6.04 -23.06
C PRO A 58 1.14 4.51 -23.00
N PRO A 59 1.78 3.81 -22.06
CA PRO A 59 1.50 2.39 -21.90
C PRO A 59 0.06 2.13 -21.44
N ARG A 60 -0.55 1.02 -21.87
CA ARG A 60 -1.97 0.71 -21.58
C ARG A 60 -2.34 0.85 -20.09
N ARG A 61 -1.46 0.45 -19.16
CA ARG A 61 -1.69 0.58 -17.71
C ARG A 61 -1.89 2.03 -17.25
N VAL A 62 -1.25 2.99 -17.92
CA VAL A 62 -1.41 4.42 -17.63
C VAL A 62 -2.79 4.89 -18.07
N GLY A 63 -3.23 4.46 -19.26
CA GLY A 63 -4.58 4.72 -19.76
C GLY A 63 -5.64 4.13 -18.84
N VAL A 64 -5.49 2.87 -18.44
CA VAL A 64 -6.37 2.19 -17.47
C VAL A 64 -6.41 2.91 -16.12
N ALA A 65 -5.24 3.29 -15.57
CA ALA A 65 -5.18 3.99 -14.29
C ALA A 65 -5.87 5.35 -14.32
N LEU A 66 -5.73 6.11 -15.42
CA LEU A 66 -6.41 7.40 -15.58
C LEU A 66 -7.91 7.21 -15.83
N GLY A 67 -8.31 6.21 -16.63
CA GLY A 67 -9.71 5.83 -16.80
C GLY A 67 -10.37 5.51 -15.45
N LEU A 68 -9.75 4.64 -14.65
CA LEU A 68 -10.22 4.32 -13.30
C LEU A 68 -10.30 5.55 -12.38
N ALA A 69 -9.31 6.45 -12.45
CA ALA A 69 -9.30 7.67 -11.63
C ALA A 69 -10.46 8.62 -12.00
N LEU A 70 -10.71 8.82 -13.31
CA LEU A 70 -11.82 9.63 -13.81
C LEU A 70 -13.18 9.04 -13.40
N GLN A 71 -13.34 7.72 -13.50
CA GLN A 71 -14.56 7.03 -13.08
C GLN A 71 -14.75 7.06 -11.55
N THR A 72 -13.66 6.99 -10.77
CA THR A 72 -13.71 7.05 -9.30
C THR A 72 -14.15 8.43 -8.80
N ALA A 73 -13.80 9.48 -9.53
CA ALA A 73 -14.11 10.85 -9.14
C ALA A 73 -14.86 11.57 -10.28
N PRO A 74 -16.11 11.16 -10.57
CA PRO A 74 -16.84 11.61 -11.76
C PRO A 74 -17.13 13.10 -11.73
N HIS A 75 -17.16 13.73 -10.55
CA HIS A 75 -17.29 15.18 -10.40
C HIS A 75 -16.11 15.96 -11.01
N PHE A 76 -14.94 15.33 -11.21
CA PHE A 76 -13.84 15.93 -11.96
C PHE A 76 -14.19 16.15 -13.43
N SER A 77 -14.98 15.26 -14.04
CA SER A 77 -15.45 15.48 -15.42
C SER A 77 -16.23 16.80 -15.54
N ALA A 78 -16.90 17.22 -14.47
CA ALA A 78 -17.60 18.51 -14.40
C ALA A 78 -16.68 19.72 -14.14
N THR A 79 -15.41 19.51 -13.78
CA THR A 79 -14.40 20.56 -13.57
C THR A 79 -13.29 20.56 -14.63
N LEU A 80 -13.25 19.58 -15.54
CA LEU A 80 -12.33 19.53 -16.68
C LEU A 80 -12.52 20.72 -17.63
N THR A 81 -13.73 21.21 -17.76
CA THR A 81 -14.01 22.45 -18.50
C THR A 81 -13.93 23.64 -17.57
N ALA A 82 -13.22 24.68 -18.03
CA ALA A 82 -13.07 25.93 -17.30
C ALA A 82 -14.44 26.35 -16.71
N PRO A 83 -14.53 26.66 -15.40
CA PRO A 83 -15.69 27.35 -14.91
C PRO A 83 -15.69 28.70 -15.60
N VAL A 84 -16.48 28.84 -16.68
CA VAL A 84 -16.79 30.15 -17.23
C VAL A 84 -17.42 30.92 -16.09
N ARG A 85 -16.68 31.90 -15.55
CA ARG A 85 -17.18 32.80 -14.51
C ARG A 85 -18.34 33.58 -15.13
N ALA A 86 -19.56 33.08 -14.99
CA ALA A 86 -20.73 33.89 -15.19
C ALA A 86 -20.73 34.91 -14.04
N GLY A 87 -20.41 36.16 -14.36
CA GLY A 87 -20.31 37.24 -13.37
C GLY A 87 -21.60 37.35 -12.58
N SER A 88 -21.51 37.40 -11.25
CA SER A 88 -22.63 37.82 -10.42
C SER A 88 -22.78 39.34 -10.56
N MET A 89 -24.00 39.82 -10.81
CA MET A 89 -24.33 41.24 -10.65
C MET A 89 -24.41 41.67 -9.17
N ASP A 90 -24.23 40.75 -8.23
CA ASP A 90 -24.24 41.02 -6.79
C ASP A 90 -22.96 40.48 -6.10
N PRO A 91 -22.15 41.34 -5.45
CA PRO A 91 -20.92 40.95 -4.76
C PRO A 91 -21.13 40.21 -3.43
N LYS A 92 -22.38 39.97 -2.99
CA LYS A 92 -22.69 39.22 -1.75
C LYS A 92 -23.17 37.78 -1.96
N GLU A 93 -23.44 37.35 -3.18
CA GLU A 93 -23.79 35.94 -3.45
C GLU A 93 -22.53 35.10 -3.74
N PRO A 94 -22.46 33.85 -3.23
CA PRO A 94 -21.45 32.90 -3.69
C PRO A 94 -21.64 32.69 -5.20
N ALA A 95 -20.54 32.77 -5.97
CA ALA A 95 -20.58 32.65 -7.42
C ALA A 95 -21.27 31.35 -7.85
N ARG A 96 -22.34 31.46 -8.65
CA ARG A 96 -23.00 30.29 -9.24
C ARG A 96 -22.12 29.73 -10.36
N ARG A 97 -21.99 28.40 -10.43
CA ARG A 97 -21.44 27.73 -11.62
C ARG A 97 -22.33 28.09 -12.81
N ALA A 98 -21.76 28.37 -13.96
CA ALA A 98 -22.53 28.60 -15.19
C ALA A 98 -23.34 27.33 -15.54
N ASP A 99 -24.53 27.51 -16.11
CA ASP A 99 -25.47 26.42 -16.52
C ASP A 99 -24.96 25.57 -17.71
N PHE A 100 -23.66 25.60 -18.03
CA PHE A 100 -23.12 24.73 -19.06
C PHE A 100 -23.14 23.29 -18.55
N PRO A 101 -23.68 22.33 -19.32
CA PRO A 101 -23.58 20.93 -18.95
C PRO A 101 -22.10 20.58 -18.82
N ALA A 102 -21.75 19.91 -17.73
CA ALA A 102 -20.45 19.28 -17.58
C ALA A 102 -20.14 18.49 -18.86
N LEU A 103 -19.11 18.90 -19.61
CA LEU A 103 -18.66 18.13 -20.77
C LEU A 103 -17.99 16.87 -20.23
N MET A 104 -18.78 15.82 -20.09
CA MET A 104 -18.25 14.49 -19.84
C MET A 104 -17.53 14.04 -21.11
N PRO A 105 -16.25 13.62 -21.02
CA PRO A 105 -15.56 13.07 -22.19
C PRO A 105 -16.36 11.87 -22.70
N SER A 106 -16.69 11.87 -23.99
CA SER A 106 -17.34 10.72 -24.63
C SER A 106 -16.41 9.51 -24.59
N ASN A 107 -16.95 8.30 -24.67
CA ASN A 107 -16.13 7.10 -24.76
C ASN A 107 -15.17 7.19 -25.95
N GLU A 108 -15.58 7.74 -27.09
CA GLU A 108 -14.70 8.00 -28.25
C GLU A 108 -13.48 8.89 -27.91
N ILE A 109 -13.68 9.97 -27.13
CA ILE A 109 -12.59 10.84 -26.67
C ILE A 109 -11.67 10.07 -25.72
N LEU A 110 -12.25 9.31 -24.78
CA LEU A 110 -11.48 8.49 -23.85
C LEU A 110 -10.70 7.39 -24.57
N GLU A 111 -11.27 6.75 -25.59
CA GLU A 111 -10.57 5.76 -26.40
C GLU A 111 -9.37 6.38 -27.12
N GLY A 112 -9.58 7.53 -27.77
CA GLY A 112 -8.53 8.24 -28.49
C GLY A 112 -7.39 8.72 -27.59
N VAL A 113 -7.71 9.21 -26.39
CA VAL A 113 -6.72 9.77 -25.46
C VAL A 113 -6.03 8.69 -24.63
N LEU A 114 -6.79 7.75 -24.08
CA LEU A 114 -6.30 6.75 -23.12
C LEU A 114 -5.80 5.47 -23.80
N GLY A 115 -6.19 5.22 -25.06
CA GLY A 115 -5.84 3.99 -25.77
C GLY A 115 -6.48 2.73 -25.17
N ILE A 116 -7.62 2.88 -24.49
CA ILE A 116 -8.47 1.80 -23.97
C ILE A 116 -9.74 1.78 -24.79
N SER A 117 -10.27 0.60 -25.10
CA SER A 117 -11.48 0.45 -25.91
C SER A 117 -12.76 0.62 -25.08
N ASP A 118 -13.88 0.87 -25.76
CA ASP A 118 -15.19 1.18 -25.19
C ASP A 118 -15.67 0.14 -24.17
N TRP A 119 -15.54 -1.14 -24.52
CA TRP A 119 -15.89 -2.24 -23.62
C TRP A 119 -14.98 -2.27 -22.38
N GLU A 120 -13.71 -1.89 -22.49
CA GLU A 120 -12.80 -1.78 -21.35
C GLU A 120 -13.24 -0.61 -20.45
N ILE A 121 -13.64 0.53 -21.03
CA ILE A 121 -14.15 1.68 -20.28
C ILE A 121 -15.38 1.27 -19.46
N ASP A 122 -16.31 0.52 -20.06
CA ASP A 122 -17.48 -0.01 -19.37
C ASP A 122 -17.10 -0.98 -18.24
N GLU A 123 -16.14 -1.90 -18.46
CA GLU A 123 -15.63 -2.78 -17.41
C GLU A 123 -14.98 -2.00 -16.25
N LEU A 124 -14.21 -0.95 -16.54
CA LEU A 124 -13.60 -0.09 -15.51
C LEU A 124 -14.68 0.64 -14.71
N ARG A 125 -15.76 1.10 -15.35
CA ARG A 125 -16.91 1.71 -14.67
C ARG A 125 -17.60 0.71 -13.75
N GLU A 126 -17.89 -0.49 -14.24
CA GLU A 126 -18.51 -1.55 -13.42
C GLU A 126 -17.64 -1.95 -12.21
N ASP A 127 -16.32 -1.98 -12.40
CA ASP A 127 -15.37 -2.23 -11.32
C ASP A 127 -15.40 -1.13 -10.24
N VAL A 128 -15.41 0.14 -10.66
CA VAL A 128 -15.58 1.28 -9.76
C VAL A 128 -16.92 1.22 -9.03
N ASP A 129 -18.02 0.92 -9.72
CA ASP A 129 -19.35 0.80 -9.12
C ASP A 129 -19.42 -0.32 -8.08
N ARG A 130 -18.77 -1.46 -8.34
CA ARG A 130 -18.68 -2.56 -7.38
C ARG A 130 -17.95 -2.15 -6.11
N ARG A 131 -16.81 -1.44 -6.25
CA ARG A 131 -16.02 -0.93 -5.12
C ARG A 131 -16.78 0.14 -4.34
N ALA A 132 -17.47 1.04 -5.04
CA ALA A 132 -18.37 2.02 -4.43
C ALA A 132 -19.50 1.33 -3.65
N GLY A 133 -20.07 0.26 -4.21
CA GLY A 133 -21.05 -0.59 -3.54
C GLY A 133 -20.51 -1.15 -2.21
N THR A 134 -19.27 -1.64 -2.19
CA THR A 134 -18.61 -2.10 -0.95
C THR A 134 -18.40 -0.96 0.05
N ALA A 135 -17.96 0.23 -0.37
CA ALA A 135 -17.83 1.40 0.52
C ALA A 135 -19.18 1.80 1.13
N LEU A 136 -20.24 1.82 0.32
CA LEU A 136 -21.59 2.13 0.77
C LEU A 136 -22.12 1.07 1.74
N LYS A 137 -21.81 -0.22 1.51
CA LYS A 137 -22.10 -1.30 2.47
C LYS A 137 -21.38 -1.08 3.80
N GLN A 138 -20.11 -0.69 3.80
CA GLN A 138 -19.39 -0.36 5.03
C GLN A 138 -20.08 0.79 5.80
N VAL A 139 -20.46 1.86 5.10
CA VAL A 139 -21.22 2.97 5.71
C VAL A 139 -22.57 2.50 6.28
N ARG A 140 -23.28 1.62 5.55
CA ARG A 140 -24.55 1.03 6.01
C ARG A 140 -24.37 0.16 7.24
N VAL A 141 -23.31 -0.66 7.30
CA VAL A 141 -22.96 -1.47 8.47
C VAL A 141 -22.72 -0.60 9.68
N VAL A 142 -21.90 0.46 9.55
CA VAL A 142 -21.67 1.40 10.64
C VAL A 142 -22.98 2.05 11.09
N ASN A 143 -23.81 2.53 10.17
CA ASN A 143 -25.11 3.12 10.49
C ASN A 143 -26.03 2.13 11.21
N TRP A 144 -26.04 0.87 10.78
CA TRP A 144 -26.80 -0.19 11.42
C TRP A 144 -26.31 -0.44 12.85
N LEU A 145 -24.98 -0.55 13.06
CA LEU A 145 -24.40 -0.70 14.40
C LEU A 145 -24.77 0.47 15.31
N TRP A 146 -24.68 1.71 14.79
CA TRP A 146 -25.06 2.93 15.51
C TRP A 146 -26.54 2.92 15.93
N SER A 147 -27.43 2.48 15.03
CA SER A 147 -28.87 2.47 15.26
C SER A 147 -29.31 1.30 16.15
N HIS A 148 -28.73 0.11 15.94
CA HIS A 148 -29.09 -1.12 16.66
C HIS A 148 -28.78 -1.04 18.14
N PHE A 149 -27.63 -0.45 18.50
CA PHE A 149 -27.25 -0.25 19.90
C PHE A 149 -27.89 0.99 20.54
N ASP A 150 -28.57 1.83 19.75
CA ASP A 150 -29.18 3.09 20.17
C ASP A 150 -28.18 3.95 20.98
N LEU A 151 -27.12 4.38 20.30
CA LEU A 151 -25.99 5.10 20.91
C LEU A 151 -26.36 6.47 21.50
N SER A 152 -27.62 6.89 21.41
CA SER A 152 -28.17 8.02 22.16
C SER A 152 -28.31 7.72 23.67
N LYS A 153 -28.28 6.44 24.06
CA LYS A 153 -28.45 5.99 25.44
C LYS A 153 -27.11 5.86 26.18
N PRO A 154 -27.08 6.20 27.49
CA PRO A 154 -25.93 5.90 28.34
C PRO A 154 -25.57 4.40 28.31
N GLY A 155 -24.28 4.08 28.24
CA GLY A 155 -23.76 2.70 28.22
C GLY A 155 -23.95 1.94 26.90
N ALA A 156 -24.52 2.56 25.86
CA ALA A 156 -24.71 1.92 24.56
C ALA A 156 -23.38 1.73 23.79
N LEU A 157 -22.45 2.68 23.91
CA LEU A 157 -21.10 2.58 23.34
C LEU A 157 -20.30 1.42 23.95
N GLU A 158 -20.38 1.26 25.27
CA GLU A 158 -19.74 0.16 25.99
C GLU A 158 -20.28 -1.20 25.52
N LYS A 159 -21.60 -1.32 25.34
CA LYS A 159 -22.22 -2.55 24.81
C LYS A 159 -21.77 -2.87 23.39
N LEU A 160 -21.68 -1.87 22.51
CA LEU A 160 -21.15 -2.06 21.16
C LEU A 160 -19.68 -2.49 21.21
N GLY A 161 -18.87 -1.82 22.04
CA GLY A 161 -17.47 -2.17 22.21
C GLY A 161 -17.27 -3.58 22.79
N GLN A 162 -18.06 -4.00 23.78
CA GLN A 162 -17.99 -5.36 24.31
C GLN A 162 -18.43 -6.41 23.30
N ALA A 163 -19.39 -6.08 22.43
CA ALA A 163 -19.85 -7.00 21.38
C ALA A 163 -18.80 -7.14 20.25
N LEU A 164 -18.09 -6.07 19.91
CA LEU A 164 -16.99 -6.10 18.95
C LEU A 164 -15.70 -6.69 19.56
N PHE A 165 -15.44 -6.39 20.83
CA PHE A 165 -14.23 -6.76 21.55
C PHE A 165 -14.56 -7.49 22.87
N PRO A 166 -15.02 -8.75 22.81
CA PRO A 166 -15.32 -9.51 24.01
C PRO A 166 -14.09 -9.64 24.91
N GLY A 167 -14.26 -9.29 26.19
CA GLY A 167 -13.20 -9.37 27.21
C GLY A 167 -12.47 -8.06 27.50
N LEU A 168 -12.77 -6.95 26.81
CA LEU A 168 -12.33 -5.61 27.23
C LEU A 168 -13.22 -5.07 28.34
N GLU A 169 -12.60 -4.49 29.37
CA GLU A 169 -13.32 -3.81 30.46
C GLU A 169 -14.06 -2.57 29.93
N ALA A 170 -15.29 -2.36 30.39
CA ALA A 170 -16.17 -1.28 29.91
C ALA A 170 -15.54 0.11 30.03
N SER A 171 -14.76 0.37 31.10
CA SER A 171 -14.07 1.63 31.35
C SER A 171 -12.98 1.97 30.33
N ASN A 172 -12.56 1.00 29.51
CA ASN A 172 -11.47 1.15 28.55
C ASN A 172 -11.97 1.27 27.10
N ILE A 173 -13.29 1.38 26.89
CA ILE A 173 -13.91 1.42 25.57
C ILE A 173 -14.23 2.86 25.18
N ASP A 174 -13.40 3.44 24.32
CA ASP A 174 -13.71 4.66 23.58
C ASP A 174 -13.79 4.35 22.09
N LEU A 175 -14.97 4.56 21.48
CA LEU A 175 -15.21 4.28 20.06
C LEU A 175 -15.41 5.57 19.28
N ILE A 176 -14.64 5.73 18.21
CA ILE A 176 -14.80 6.81 17.23
C ILE A 176 -15.32 6.23 15.92
N ARG A 177 -16.23 6.96 15.28
CA ARG A 177 -16.68 6.67 13.91
C ARG A 177 -16.17 7.73 12.95
N ARG A 178 -15.69 7.30 11.78
CA ARG A 178 -15.39 8.20 10.65
C ARG A 178 -15.83 7.54 9.35
N GLY A 179 -16.82 8.13 8.67
CA GLY A 179 -17.38 7.53 7.45
C GLY A 179 -17.91 6.11 7.69
N GLY A 180 -17.38 5.15 6.93
CA GLY A 180 -17.65 3.72 7.06
C GLY A 180 -16.71 2.96 8.01
N HIS A 181 -15.99 3.65 8.90
CA HIS A 181 -14.96 3.05 9.75
C HIS A 181 -15.22 3.28 11.24
N LEU A 182 -14.79 2.31 12.04
CA LEU A 182 -14.88 2.27 13.49
C LEU A 182 -13.49 2.15 14.11
N TYR A 183 -13.20 3.00 15.08
CA TYR A 183 -11.90 3.05 15.75
C TYR A 183 -12.12 2.82 17.23
N LEU A 184 -11.49 1.79 17.79
CA LEU A 184 -11.37 1.62 19.22
C LEU A 184 -10.10 2.33 19.70
N LEU A 185 -10.25 3.25 20.64
CA LEU A 185 -9.11 3.90 21.28
C LEU A 185 -8.61 3.04 22.42
N ILE A 186 -7.37 2.61 22.31
CA ILE A 186 -6.69 1.77 23.29
C ILE A 186 -5.62 2.57 24.02
N ASP A 187 -5.52 2.36 25.33
CA ASP A 187 -4.40 2.84 26.11
C ASP A 187 -3.19 1.96 25.80
N GLN A 188 -2.14 2.59 25.28
CA GLN A 188 -0.86 1.95 25.01
C GLN A 188 0.20 2.57 25.92
N ARG A 189 1.11 1.73 26.43
CA ARG A 189 2.26 2.19 27.22
C ARG A 189 3.24 2.99 26.38
N GLU A 190 3.38 2.59 25.11
CA GLU A 190 4.24 3.22 24.13
C GLU A 190 3.42 3.48 22.85
N PRO A 191 3.56 4.64 22.20
CA PRO A 191 2.82 4.92 20.97
C PRO A 191 3.42 4.12 19.81
N ALA A 192 2.57 3.39 19.08
CA ALA A 192 2.98 2.73 17.85
C ALA A 192 3.41 3.77 16.78
N PRO A 193 4.35 3.44 15.87
CA PRO A 193 4.68 4.30 14.74
C PRO A 193 3.44 4.61 13.88
N GLU A 194 3.31 5.83 13.36
CA GLU A 194 2.20 6.23 12.48
C GLU A 194 2.02 5.29 11.28
N ALA A 195 3.14 4.87 10.67
CA ALA A 195 3.14 3.95 9.53
C ALA A 195 2.56 2.56 9.86
N SER A 196 2.46 2.18 11.14
CA SER A 196 1.91 0.90 11.56
C SER A 196 0.44 0.71 11.19
N LEU A 197 -0.28 1.80 10.93
CA LEU A 197 -1.66 1.79 10.43
C LEU A 197 -1.79 1.06 9.09
N TRP A 198 -0.73 1.04 8.27
CA TRP A 198 -0.67 0.29 7.00
C TRP A 198 0.36 -0.83 7.02
N LEU A 199 1.37 -0.74 7.88
CA LEU A 199 2.47 -1.68 7.99
C LEU A 199 2.34 -2.48 9.30
N PRO A 200 1.56 -3.57 9.33
CA PRO A 200 1.16 -4.24 10.58
C PRO A 200 2.34 -4.81 11.38
N TRP A 201 3.52 -4.98 10.77
CA TRP A 201 4.72 -5.45 11.46
C TRP A 201 5.45 -4.35 12.25
N LEU A 202 5.12 -3.07 12.04
CA LEU A 202 5.65 -1.99 12.87
C LEU A 202 4.93 -1.86 14.21
N ALA A 203 3.74 -2.44 14.32
CA ALA A 203 2.98 -2.51 15.56
C ALA A 203 3.40 -3.63 16.51
N ARG A 204 4.37 -4.47 16.11
CA ARG A 204 4.61 -5.80 16.70
C ARG A 204 5.51 -5.85 17.93
N ASP A 205 5.69 -4.74 18.64
CA ASP A 205 6.28 -4.88 19.97
C ASP A 205 5.26 -5.57 20.89
N ARG A 206 5.67 -6.64 21.59
CA ARG A 206 4.76 -7.46 22.41
C ARG A 206 4.16 -6.69 23.60
N ALA A 207 4.69 -5.50 23.88
CA ALA A 207 4.15 -4.54 24.84
C ALA A 207 3.00 -3.67 24.28
N LEU A 208 2.81 -3.65 22.96
CA LEU A 208 1.75 -2.91 22.28
C LEU A 208 0.51 -3.80 22.15
N ALA A 209 -0.61 -3.33 22.70
CA ALA A 209 -1.91 -3.96 22.53
C ALA A 209 -2.22 -4.22 21.03
N PRO A 210 -3.07 -5.22 20.70
CA PRO A 210 -3.34 -5.59 19.31
C PRO A 210 -3.70 -4.34 18.49
N THR A 211 -2.98 -4.10 17.41
CA THR A 211 -3.26 -2.98 16.49
C THR A 211 -4.26 -3.35 15.40
N SER A 212 -4.71 -4.60 15.41
CA SER A 212 -5.66 -5.10 14.44
C SER A 212 -6.83 -5.83 15.09
N PHE A 213 -7.99 -5.59 14.51
CA PHE A 213 -9.24 -6.22 14.88
C PHE A 213 -9.38 -7.56 14.16
N ARG A 214 -10.04 -8.53 14.81
CA ARG A 214 -10.40 -9.80 14.20
C ARG A 214 -11.90 -10.04 14.37
N SER A 215 -12.62 -10.01 13.26
CA SER A 215 -14.06 -10.22 13.18
C SER A 215 -14.52 -11.51 13.86
N ARG A 216 -13.74 -12.58 13.72
CA ARG A 216 -14.01 -13.88 14.37
C ARG A 216 -13.92 -13.85 15.89
N GLY A 217 -13.28 -12.82 16.47
CA GLY A 217 -13.26 -12.57 17.90
C GLY A 217 -14.50 -11.85 18.42
N ALA A 218 -15.32 -11.24 17.55
CA ALA A 218 -16.54 -10.54 17.94
C ALA A 218 -17.66 -11.51 18.37
N ASP A 219 -18.63 -11.01 19.13
CA ASP A 219 -19.81 -11.77 19.58
C ASP A 219 -20.50 -12.45 18.38
N PRO A 220 -20.62 -13.79 18.36
CA PRO A 220 -21.33 -14.50 17.30
C PRO A 220 -22.78 -14.03 17.16
N GLY A 221 -23.42 -13.62 18.26
CA GLY A 221 -24.76 -13.04 18.24
C GLY A 221 -24.83 -11.73 17.46
N LEU A 222 -23.83 -10.85 17.63
CA LEU A 222 -23.69 -9.62 16.86
C LEU A 222 -23.52 -9.91 15.37
N ARG A 223 -22.60 -10.81 14.99
CA ARG A 223 -22.37 -11.14 13.57
C ARG A 223 -23.64 -11.68 12.89
N SER A 224 -24.36 -12.59 13.55
CA SER A 224 -25.63 -13.13 13.05
C SER A 224 -26.75 -12.08 12.94
N ARG A 225 -26.83 -11.13 13.87
CA ARG A 225 -27.79 -10.01 13.79
C ARG A 225 -27.41 -9.03 12.68
N LEU A 226 -26.12 -8.75 12.53
CA LEU A 226 -25.59 -7.87 11.50
C LEU A 226 -25.86 -8.45 10.11
N ALA A 227 -25.52 -9.73 9.87
CA ALA A 227 -25.80 -10.46 8.65
C ALA A 227 -27.26 -10.30 8.20
N ARG A 228 -28.21 -10.54 9.12
CA ARG A 228 -29.65 -10.34 8.87
C ARG A 228 -30.03 -8.88 8.65
N GLY A 229 -29.42 -7.95 9.39
CA GLY A 229 -29.74 -6.53 9.33
C GLY A 229 -29.31 -5.84 8.03
N ILE A 230 -28.20 -6.30 7.44
CA ILE A 230 -27.66 -5.73 6.20
C ILE A 230 -27.93 -6.60 4.96
N GLY A 231 -28.34 -7.85 5.15
CA GLY A 231 -28.58 -8.81 4.08
C GLY A 231 -27.29 -9.37 3.49
N ALA A 232 -26.35 -9.76 4.35
CA ALA A 232 -25.05 -10.35 4.00
C ALA A 232 -24.91 -11.76 4.60
N ASP A 233 -24.02 -12.58 4.05
CA ASP A 233 -23.63 -13.85 4.66
C ASP A 233 -22.53 -13.67 5.74
N ASP A 234 -22.15 -14.75 6.43
CA ASP A 234 -21.16 -14.66 7.53
C ASP A 234 -19.76 -14.30 7.03
N ASP A 235 -19.39 -14.73 5.83
CA ASP A 235 -18.09 -14.46 5.23
C ASP A 235 -17.99 -12.98 4.83
N GLU A 236 -19.02 -12.45 4.16
CA GLU A 236 -19.13 -11.02 3.82
C GLU A 236 -19.14 -10.15 5.08
N VAL A 237 -19.85 -10.57 6.14
CA VAL A 237 -19.82 -9.85 7.43
C VAL A 237 -18.42 -9.85 8.04
N THR A 238 -17.71 -10.98 7.99
CA THR A 238 -16.35 -11.08 8.49
C THR A 238 -15.41 -10.16 7.71
N GLU A 239 -15.47 -10.16 6.38
CA GLU A 239 -14.67 -9.29 5.52
C GLU A 239 -14.97 -7.81 5.77
N LEU A 240 -16.25 -7.43 5.89
CA LEU A 240 -16.66 -6.06 6.18
C LEU A 240 -16.11 -5.62 7.55
N LEU A 241 -16.29 -6.41 8.60
CA LEU A 241 -15.81 -6.04 9.94
C LEU A 241 -14.28 -5.94 10.00
N ASP A 242 -13.56 -6.87 9.38
CA ASP A 242 -12.08 -6.83 9.30
C ASP A 242 -11.57 -5.63 8.47
N GLY A 243 -12.37 -5.17 7.51
CA GLY A 243 -12.07 -4.00 6.68
C GLY A 243 -12.44 -2.65 7.31
N MET A 244 -13.28 -2.63 8.36
CA MET A 244 -13.86 -1.39 8.89
C MET A 244 -13.41 -1.02 10.30
N VAL A 245 -12.96 -2.00 11.09
CA VAL A 245 -12.63 -1.79 12.51
C VAL A 245 -11.12 -1.73 12.69
N ALA A 246 -10.66 -0.68 13.37
CA ALA A 246 -9.25 -0.46 13.69
C ALA A 246 -9.05 -0.11 15.16
N LEU A 247 -7.83 -0.31 15.66
CA LEU A 247 -7.43 0.10 17.00
C LEU A 247 -6.40 1.22 16.89
N LEU A 248 -6.64 2.32 17.60
CA LEU A 248 -5.78 3.50 17.60
C LEU A 248 -5.27 3.82 19.01
N PRO A 249 -4.03 4.34 19.16
CA PRO A 249 -3.57 4.82 20.45
C PRO A 249 -4.39 6.03 20.89
N ARG A 250 -4.97 5.96 22.09
CA ARG A 250 -5.82 7.02 22.66
C ARG A 250 -5.12 8.38 22.72
N GLN A 251 -3.86 8.40 23.15
CA GLN A 251 -3.07 9.62 23.34
C GLN A 251 -2.78 10.38 22.03
N GLU A 252 -2.86 9.70 20.89
CA GLU A 252 -2.51 10.25 19.58
C GLU A 252 -3.63 10.09 18.54
N ALA A 253 -4.86 9.85 18.99
CA ALA A 253 -5.99 9.51 18.14
C ALA A 253 -6.18 10.52 16.99
N ALA A 254 -6.07 11.82 17.25
CA ALA A 254 -6.21 12.86 16.22
C ALA A 254 -5.18 12.71 15.09
N ARG A 255 -3.94 12.34 15.41
CA ARG A 255 -2.84 12.15 14.47
C ARG A 255 -3.09 10.96 13.56
N PHE A 256 -3.45 9.82 14.15
CA PHE A 256 -3.79 8.60 13.41
C PHE A 256 -5.06 8.76 12.58
N LEU A 257 -6.09 9.41 13.11
CA LEU A 257 -7.32 9.69 12.37
C LEU A 257 -7.07 10.60 11.17
N HIS A 258 -6.23 11.62 11.33
CA HIS A 258 -5.85 12.52 10.23
C HIS A 258 -5.08 11.78 9.13
N LEU A 259 -4.24 10.85 9.53
CA LEU A 259 -3.45 10.00 8.65
C LEU A 259 -4.33 8.94 7.92
N ASP A 260 -5.33 8.36 8.58
CA ASP A 260 -6.27 7.36 8.01
C ASP A 260 -7.40 7.97 7.15
N GLN A 261 -7.28 9.25 6.77
CA GLN A 261 -8.25 9.91 5.88
C GLN A 261 -8.43 9.19 4.55
N TRP A 262 -7.34 8.65 4.01
CA TRP A 262 -7.35 7.89 2.76
C TRP A 262 -8.27 6.66 2.80
N ARG A 263 -8.30 5.92 3.92
CA ARG A 263 -9.22 4.78 4.09
C ARG A 263 -10.62 5.22 4.48
N SER A 264 -10.75 6.12 5.45
CA SER A 264 -12.04 6.54 5.99
C SER A 264 -12.93 7.29 4.98
N SER A 265 -12.33 7.92 3.96
CA SER A 265 -13.03 8.53 2.81
C SER A 265 -13.41 7.53 1.71
N GLY A 266 -13.00 6.26 1.83
CA GLY A 266 -13.26 5.22 0.84
C GLY A 266 -12.26 5.19 -0.33
N ARG A 267 -11.30 6.13 -0.42
CA ARG A 267 -10.35 6.20 -1.55
C ARG A 267 -9.46 4.96 -1.66
N ALA A 268 -9.05 4.37 -0.53
CA ALA A 268 -8.31 3.10 -0.52
C ALA A 268 -9.11 1.94 -1.14
N LEU A 269 -10.43 1.87 -0.86
CA LEU A 269 -11.29 0.84 -1.41
C LEU A 269 -11.57 1.07 -2.90
N MET A 270 -11.81 2.32 -3.29
CA MET A 270 -12.03 2.69 -4.69
C MET A 270 -10.81 2.39 -5.56
N THR A 271 -9.61 2.49 -5.01
CA THR A 271 -8.36 2.23 -5.73
C THR A 271 -7.86 0.79 -5.60
N ASP A 272 -8.48 0.00 -4.72
CA ASP A 272 -8.03 -1.35 -4.34
C ASP A 272 -6.58 -1.37 -3.81
N LEU A 273 -6.01 -0.20 -3.52
CA LEU A 273 -4.67 -0.06 -2.99
C LEU A 273 -4.76 0.05 -1.46
N GLY A 274 -4.36 -1.03 -0.77
CA GLY A 274 -4.35 -1.08 0.70
C GLY A 274 -5.74 -1.15 1.33
N ALA A 275 -6.71 -1.73 0.62
CA ALA A 275 -8.15 -1.67 0.88
C ALA A 275 -8.66 -2.36 2.16
N THR A 276 -7.82 -3.04 2.95
CA THR A 276 -8.24 -3.66 4.22
C THR A 276 -7.16 -3.52 5.31
N TYR A 277 -7.57 -3.42 6.59
CA TYR A 277 -6.62 -3.39 7.72
C TYR A 277 -5.89 -4.73 7.86
N SER A 278 -6.55 -5.83 7.50
CA SER A 278 -6.02 -7.19 7.57
C SER A 278 -5.13 -7.57 6.36
N ALA A 279 -5.14 -6.80 5.25
CA ALA A 279 -4.41 -7.13 4.02
C ALA A 279 -2.91 -7.39 4.23
N GLY A 280 -2.29 -6.82 5.27
CA GLY A 280 -0.87 -7.02 5.56
C GLY A 280 -0.57 -8.06 6.64
N GLU A 281 -1.55 -8.50 7.43
CA GLU A 281 -1.28 -9.35 8.59
C GLU A 281 -0.67 -10.71 8.20
N TRP A 282 -1.18 -11.31 7.12
CA TRP A 282 -0.72 -12.62 6.65
C TRP A 282 0.77 -12.62 6.27
N LEU A 283 1.34 -11.46 5.91
CA LEU A 283 2.75 -11.31 5.56
C LEU A 283 3.67 -11.66 6.72
N ILE A 284 3.21 -11.50 7.95
CA ILE A 284 4.01 -11.70 9.16
C ILE A 284 3.49 -12.84 10.04
N GLN A 285 2.40 -13.49 9.65
CA GLN A 285 1.92 -14.69 10.32
C GLN A 285 2.82 -15.89 9.99
N PRO A 286 3.05 -16.80 10.96
CA PRO A 286 3.73 -18.06 10.68
C PRO A 286 3.02 -18.83 9.56
N ILE A 287 3.80 -19.40 8.66
CA ILE A 287 3.26 -20.22 7.57
C ILE A 287 2.92 -21.60 8.16
N ALA A 288 1.73 -22.11 7.83
CA ALA A 288 1.32 -23.43 8.28
C ALA A 288 2.22 -24.54 7.68
N PRO A 289 2.34 -25.72 8.32
CA PRO A 289 3.14 -26.83 7.79
C PRO A 289 2.74 -27.27 6.36
N GLY A 290 1.47 -27.14 6.00
CA GLY A 290 0.96 -27.41 4.65
C GLY A 290 1.16 -26.26 3.64
N GLY A 291 1.72 -25.13 4.07
CA GLY A 291 1.92 -23.93 3.27
C GLY A 291 3.18 -23.95 2.38
N ALA A 292 3.55 -22.78 1.85
CA ALA A 292 4.68 -22.58 0.93
C ALA A 292 4.68 -23.47 -0.32
N ASP A 293 3.51 -24.05 -0.65
CA ASP A 293 3.27 -24.92 -1.81
C ASP A 293 4.38 -25.97 -2.03
N TRP A 294 4.85 -26.59 -0.96
CA TRP A 294 6.02 -27.48 -1.01
C TRP A 294 5.86 -28.67 -1.96
N ARG A 295 4.63 -29.06 -2.28
CA ARG A 295 4.32 -30.13 -3.24
C ARG A 295 4.65 -29.76 -4.68
N SER A 296 4.71 -28.47 -5.02
CA SER A 296 5.03 -28.03 -6.39
C SER A 296 6.52 -28.04 -6.68
N TRP A 297 7.38 -27.97 -5.65
CA TRP A 297 8.83 -27.87 -5.80
C TRP A 297 9.64 -28.96 -5.08
N LEU A 298 9.11 -29.67 -4.08
CA LEU A 298 9.73 -30.90 -3.57
C LEU A 298 9.27 -32.11 -4.39
N ARG A 299 10.19 -33.02 -4.68
CA ARG A 299 9.90 -34.27 -5.38
C ARG A 299 10.79 -35.41 -4.91
N ILE A 300 10.41 -36.62 -5.32
CA ILE A 300 11.28 -37.78 -5.26
C ILE A 300 12.03 -37.88 -6.60
N GLY A 301 13.36 -37.92 -6.55
CA GLY A 301 14.25 -38.11 -7.69
C GLY A 301 14.17 -39.52 -8.27
N GLY A 302 14.78 -39.71 -9.44
CA GLY A 302 14.81 -41.02 -10.11
C GLY A 302 15.61 -42.09 -9.35
N ASP A 303 16.47 -41.66 -8.42
CA ASP A 303 17.23 -42.47 -7.47
C ASP A 303 16.45 -42.77 -6.17
N GLY A 304 15.19 -42.33 -6.09
CA GLY A 304 14.34 -42.49 -4.91
C GLY A 304 14.60 -41.48 -3.79
N ARG A 305 15.56 -40.55 -3.92
CA ARG A 305 15.89 -39.56 -2.89
C ARG A 305 15.01 -38.31 -2.99
N LEU A 306 14.83 -37.60 -1.89
CA LEU A 306 14.19 -36.28 -1.92
C LEU A 306 15.06 -35.27 -2.67
N ALA A 307 14.45 -34.45 -3.52
CA ALA A 307 15.12 -33.44 -4.32
C ALA A 307 14.21 -32.22 -4.58
N VAL A 308 14.81 -31.08 -4.90
CA VAL A 308 14.12 -29.87 -5.32
C VAL A 308 13.93 -29.86 -6.85
N ARG A 309 12.79 -29.37 -7.33
CA ARG A 309 12.54 -29.05 -8.75
C ARG A 309 13.13 -27.67 -9.03
N GLY A 310 14.06 -27.58 -9.99
CA GLY A 310 14.82 -26.36 -10.23
C GLY A 310 15.92 -26.18 -9.19
N THR A 311 16.24 -24.93 -8.83
CA THR A 311 17.19 -24.63 -7.77
C THR A 311 16.49 -24.13 -6.50
N PRO A 312 17.05 -24.38 -5.30
CA PRO A 312 16.54 -23.80 -4.06
C PRO A 312 16.39 -22.28 -4.11
N ALA A 313 17.30 -21.59 -4.81
CA ALA A 313 17.23 -20.14 -5.03
C ALA A 313 15.98 -19.72 -5.85
N GLN A 314 15.65 -20.43 -6.93
CA GLN A 314 14.46 -20.15 -7.73
C GLN A 314 13.16 -20.34 -6.93
N VAL A 315 13.12 -21.36 -6.07
CA VAL A 315 11.99 -21.59 -5.16
C VAL A 315 11.86 -20.43 -4.17
N PHE A 316 12.99 -20.00 -3.57
CA PHE A 316 12.98 -18.87 -2.66
C PHE A 316 12.47 -17.60 -3.34
N ASP A 317 12.98 -17.27 -4.52
CA ASP A 317 12.57 -16.07 -5.25
C ASP A 317 11.07 -16.10 -5.60
N ALA A 318 10.55 -17.26 -6.02
CA ALA A 318 9.13 -17.44 -6.31
C ALA A 318 8.21 -17.26 -5.08
N LEU A 319 8.68 -17.63 -3.89
CA LEU A 319 7.93 -17.46 -2.63
C LEU A 319 8.10 -16.06 -2.02
N ALA A 320 9.28 -15.46 -2.18
CA ALA A 320 9.62 -14.14 -1.66
C ALA A 320 8.95 -13.02 -2.44
N LEU A 321 8.86 -13.15 -3.78
CA LEU A 321 8.36 -12.11 -4.66
C LEU A 321 6.91 -11.67 -4.36
N PRO A 322 5.91 -12.57 -4.20
CA PRO A 322 4.55 -12.16 -3.85
C PRO A 322 4.46 -11.44 -2.50
N ARG A 323 5.27 -11.87 -1.52
CA ARG A 323 5.32 -11.26 -0.18
C ARG A 323 5.91 -9.85 -0.25
N VAL A 324 7.02 -9.67 -0.95
CA VAL A 324 7.65 -8.35 -1.12
C VAL A 324 6.80 -7.44 -1.99
N ALA A 325 6.13 -7.95 -3.02
CA ALA A 325 5.18 -7.17 -3.82
C ALA A 325 4.02 -6.65 -2.98
N ALA A 326 3.42 -7.49 -2.13
CA ALA A 326 2.37 -7.07 -1.21
C ALA A 326 2.87 -6.06 -0.16
N MET A 327 4.07 -6.28 0.39
CA MET A 327 4.74 -5.33 1.28
C MET A 327 4.91 -3.95 0.62
N VAL A 328 5.41 -3.92 -0.62
CA VAL A 328 5.59 -2.66 -1.36
C VAL A 328 4.26 -1.97 -1.64
N ARG A 329 3.18 -2.71 -1.94
CA ARG A 329 1.83 -2.12 -2.09
C ARG A 329 1.33 -1.46 -0.81
N LEU A 330 1.59 -2.06 0.36
CA LEU A 330 1.26 -1.44 1.65
C LEU A 330 2.12 -0.20 1.91
N LEU A 331 3.40 -0.22 1.52
CA LEU A 331 4.26 0.96 1.55
C LEU A 331 3.72 2.07 0.64
N TYR A 332 3.26 1.76 -0.57
CA TYR A 332 2.62 2.75 -1.46
C TYR A 332 1.37 3.36 -0.85
N ALA A 333 0.50 2.54 -0.22
CA ALA A 333 -0.68 3.05 0.48
C ALA A 333 -0.28 4.00 1.63
N ALA A 334 0.73 3.63 2.43
CA ALA A 334 1.24 4.47 3.51
C ALA A 334 1.87 5.78 3.02
N LEU A 335 2.60 5.72 1.90
CA LEU A 335 3.17 6.89 1.24
C LEU A 335 2.09 7.86 0.75
N ILE A 336 1.09 7.35 0.03
CA ILE A 336 -0.03 8.17 -0.47
C ILE A 336 -0.77 8.81 0.69
N ALA A 337 -1.03 8.07 1.77
CA ALA A 337 -1.69 8.61 2.93
C ALA A 337 -0.84 9.65 3.69
N SER A 338 0.49 9.49 3.75
CA SER A 338 1.40 10.52 4.29
C SER A 338 1.34 11.80 3.44
N VAL A 339 1.28 11.66 2.11
CA VAL A 339 1.15 12.78 1.17
C VAL A 339 -0.21 13.49 1.31
N ASP A 340 -1.31 12.73 1.38
CA ASP A 340 -2.67 13.25 1.56
C ASP A 340 -2.80 13.99 2.90
N ARG A 341 -2.26 13.41 3.99
CA ARG A 341 -2.18 14.02 5.33
C ARG A 341 -1.47 15.38 5.32
N ASP A 342 -0.37 15.46 4.58
CA ASP A 342 0.50 16.64 4.55
C ASP A 342 -0.11 17.82 3.77
N GLY A 343 -1.02 17.54 2.84
CA GLY A 343 -1.70 18.54 2.02
C GLY A 343 -0.72 19.39 1.20
N LEU A 344 -1.21 20.53 0.69
CA LEU A 344 -0.45 21.40 -0.22
C LEU A 344 0.66 22.21 0.49
N GLY A 345 0.57 22.39 1.82
CA GLY A 345 1.38 23.37 2.56
C GLY A 345 2.55 22.81 3.39
N ALA A 346 2.70 21.50 3.54
CA ALA A 346 3.76 20.94 4.39
C ALA A 346 5.10 20.87 3.65
N GLU A 347 6.18 21.30 4.30
CA GLU A 347 7.55 21.23 3.77
C GLU A 347 8.26 19.91 4.11
N GLY A 348 8.84 19.28 3.09
CA GLY A 348 9.85 18.22 3.25
C GLY A 348 9.38 16.86 3.78
N LEU A 349 10.39 16.06 4.17
CA LEU A 349 10.24 14.75 4.80
C LEU A 349 10.18 14.92 6.32
N ARG A 350 9.25 14.23 6.99
CA ARG A 350 9.10 14.20 8.45
C ARG A 350 9.91 13.06 9.06
N PRO A 351 10.32 13.14 10.34
CA PRO A 351 10.95 12.02 11.04
C PRO A 351 10.13 10.72 10.97
N THR A 352 8.80 10.82 11.01
CA THR A 352 7.87 9.69 10.87
C THR A 352 7.91 9.03 9.48
N ASP A 353 8.39 9.73 8.45
CA ASP A 353 8.55 9.14 7.11
C ASP A 353 9.75 8.17 7.05
N LEU A 354 10.69 8.24 8.01
CA LEU A 354 11.83 7.31 8.07
C LEU A 354 11.38 5.85 8.23
N ASP A 355 10.25 5.61 8.88
CA ASP A 355 9.67 4.28 9.01
C ASP A 355 9.20 3.74 7.65
N LEU A 356 8.81 4.59 6.70
CA LEU A 356 8.46 4.17 5.34
C LEU A 356 9.70 3.81 4.51
N TYR A 357 10.85 4.41 4.83
CA TYR A 357 12.12 4.18 4.15
C TYR A 357 12.92 3.01 4.70
N ASP A 358 12.49 2.41 5.82
CA ASP A 358 13.13 1.23 6.37
C ASP A 358 12.75 -0.08 5.66
N VAL A 359 12.91 -0.06 4.34
CA VAL A 359 12.77 -1.23 3.46
C VAL A 359 13.61 -2.42 3.96
N PRO A 360 14.85 -2.27 4.47
CA PRO A 360 15.60 -3.39 5.03
C PRO A 360 14.84 -4.11 6.15
N ARG A 361 14.30 -3.39 7.14
CA ARG A 361 13.50 -3.99 8.20
C ARG A 361 12.22 -4.62 7.66
N HIS A 362 11.47 -3.90 6.82
CA HIS A 362 10.20 -4.41 6.26
C HIS A 362 10.40 -5.72 5.50
N MET A 363 11.43 -5.79 4.65
CA MET A 363 11.73 -7.00 3.88
C MET A 363 12.12 -8.16 4.79
N ARG A 364 12.92 -7.91 5.84
CA ARG A 364 13.26 -8.95 6.83
C ARG A 364 12.02 -9.48 7.54
N GLU A 365 11.11 -8.59 7.97
CA GLU A 365 9.87 -8.96 8.65
C GLU A 365 8.95 -9.83 7.77
N VAL A 366 8.74 -9.47 6.50
CA VAL A 366 7.82 -10.22 5.62
C VAL A 366 8.41 -11.51 5.04
N LEU A 367 9.74 -11.63 5.03
CA LEU A 367 10.45 -12.84 4.60
C LEU A 367 10.80 -13.79 5.76
N ALA A 368 10.85 -13.29 7.00
CA ALA A 368 11.12 -14.11 8.19
C ALA A 368 10.21 -15.34 8.31
N PRO A 369 8.89 -15.27 8.02
CA PRO A 369 8.03 -16.45 8.08
C PRO A 369 8.45 -17.58 7.13
N LEU A 370 9.05 -17.28 5.96
CA LEU A 370 9.58 -18.30 5.05
C LEU A 370 10.79 -19.01 5.66
N MET A 371 11.71 -18.24 6.24
CA MET A 371 12.92 -18.77 6.88
C MET A 371 12.60 -19.58 8.14
N LEU A 372 11.60 -19.15 8.91
CA LEU A 372 11.10 -19.90 10.06
C LEU A 372 10.37 -21.18 9.64
N TRP A 373 9.59 -21.12 8.56
CA TRP A 373 8.85 -22.27 8.05
C TRP A 373 9.76 -23.40 7.59
N ILE A 374 10.81 -23.08 6.81
CA ILE A 374 11.76 -24.08 6.28
C ILE A 374 12.58 -24.75 7.38
N ALA A 375 12.86 -24.03 8.47
CA ALA A 375 13.62 -24.52 9.63
C ALA A 375 12.73 -25.18 10.71
N SER A 376 11.40 -25.24 10.52
CA SER A 376 10.48 -25.71 11.55
C SER A 376 10.38 -27.24 11.58
N GLY A 377 10.65 -27.83 12.75
CA GLY A 377 10.47 -29.27 12.96
C GLY A 377 9.02 -29.75 12.80
N THR A 378 8.01 -28.88 12.99
CA THR A 378 6.61 -29.22 12.72
C THR A 378 6.34 -29.33 11.21
N THR A 379 6.96 -28.47 10.41
CA THR A 379 6.95 -28.54 8.94
C THR A 379 7.63 -29.83 8.48
N HIS A 380 8.81 -30.15 9.00
CA HIS A 380 9.55 -31.35 8.64
C HIS A 380 8.73 -32.62 8.88
N LYS A 381 8.11 -32.75 10.06
CA LYS A 381 7.24 -33.89 10.40
C LYS A 381 6.02 -33.99 9.49
N ALA A 382 5.38 -32.86 9.18
CA ALA A 382 4.20 -32.84 8.31
C ALA A 382 4.52 -33.28 6.87
N ILE A 383 5.65 -32.79 6.32
CA ILE A 383 6.12 -33.16 4.98
C ILE A 383 6.53 -34.63 4.96
N ALA A 384 7.30 -35.10 5.94
CA ALA A 384 7.73 -36.49 6.06
C ALA A 384 6.54 -37.46 6.10
N SER A 385 5.54 -37.16 6.93
CA SER A 385 4.28 -37.91 6.99
C SER A 385 3.56 -37.92 5.64
N SER A 386 3.43 -36.75 4.99
CA SER A 386 2.74 -36.63 3.70
C SER A 386 3.47 -37.31 2.53
N MET A 387 4.78 -37.52 2.62
CA MET A 387 5.60 -38.16 1.57
C MET A 387 5.93 -39.62 1.88
N GLY A 388 5.55 -40.14 3.05
CA GLY A 388 5.94 -41.49 3.49
C GLY A 388 7.46 -41.65 3.67
N ARG A 389 8.13 -40.61 4.17
CA ARG A 389 9.58 -40.55 4.41
C ARG A 389 9.90 -40.39 5.89
N SER A 390 11.15 -40.63 6.27
CA SER A 390 11.59 -40.35 7.65
C SER A 390 11.69 -38.83 7.87
N THR A 391 11.51 -38.41 9.13
CA THR A 391 11.61 -36.98 9.46
C THR A 391 13.06 -36.50 9.31
N GLU A 392 14.03 -37.36 9.58
CA GLU A 392 15.46 -37.07 9.46
C GLU A 392 15.87 -36.81 8.00
N GLU A 393 15.36 -37.60 7.05
CA GLU A 393 15.65 -37.42 5.62
C GLU A 393 15.11 -36.07 5.11
N VAL A 394 13.88 -35.74 5.51
CA VAL A 394 13.25 -34.45 5.16
C VAL A 394 13.97 -33.28 5.83
N ALA A 395 14.30 -33.40 7.12
CA ALA A 395 14.99 -32.35 7.86
C ALA A 395 16.35 -32.02 7.25
N ALA A 396 17.16 -33.04 6.92
CA ALA A 396 18.46 -32.85 6.30
C ALA A 396 18.37 -32.05 4.99
N LEU A 397 17.45 -32.43 4.09
CA LEU A 397 17.26 -31.69 2.83
C LEU A 397 16.76 -30.26 3.07
N LEU A 398 15.78 -30.06 3.97
CA LEU A 398 15.22 -28.72 4.20
C LEU A 398 16.20 -27.80 4.92
N GLU A 399 17.12 -28.33 5.72
CA GLU A 399 18.23 -27.57 6.30
C GLU A 399 19.23 -27.12 5.23
N GLU A 400 19.57 -27.98 4.25
CA GLU A 400 20.38 -27.59 3.09
C GLU A 400 19.68 -26.49 2.27
N VAL A 401 18.39 -26.68 1.98
CA VAL A 401 17.56 -25.68 1.29
C VAL A 401 17.50 -24.37 2.08
N ALA A 402 17.40 -24.42 3.41
CA ALA A 402 17.38 -23.23 4.26
C ALA A 402 18.71 -22.46 4.19
N GLN A 403 19.85 -23.15 4.10
CA GLN A 403 21.15 -22.49 3.90
C GLN A 403 21.22 -21.81 2.54
N ASP A 404 20.72 -22.46 1.48
CA ASP A 404 20.64 -21.87 0.15
C ASP A 404 19.73 -20.65 0.10
N TRP A 405 18.57 -20.72 0.76
CA TRP A 405 17.64 -19.61 0.88
C TRP A 405 18.28 -18.42 1.61
N ARG A 406 19.01 -18.65 2.70
CA ARG A 406 19.75 -17.59 3.41
C ARG A 406 20.78 -16.93 2.50
N ARG A 407 21.59 -17.73 1.79
CA ARG A 407 22.59 -17.20 0.83
C ARG A 407 21.93 -16.40 -0.31
N GLN A 408 20.80 -16.89 -0.83
CA GLN A 408 20.05 -16.19 -1.87
C GLN A 408 19.45 -14.87 -1.34
N ALA A 409 18.90 -14.89 -0.14
CA ALA A 409 18.37 -13.69 0.51
C ALA A 409 19.47 -12.66 0.75
N GLU A 410 20.62 -13.06 1.30
CA GLU A 410 21.76 -12.17 1.56
C GLU A 410 22.35 -11.56 0.28
N SER A 411 22.46 -12.35 -0.79
CA SER A 411 23.07 -11.89 -2.05
C SER A 411 22.14 -11.05 -2.92
N SER A 412 20.92 -11.53 -3.17
CA SER A 412 20.01 -10.95 -4.17
C SER A 412 18.95 -10.02 -3.57
N TRP A 413 18.53 -10.27 -2.33
CA TRP A 413 17.45 -9.52 -1.70
C TRP A 413 17.96 -8.42 -0.77
N PHE A 414 18.88 -8.74 0.14
CA PHE A 414 19.42 -7.84 1.17
C PHE A 414 20.81 -7.26 0.84
N GLY A 415 21.40 -7.64 -0.29
CA GLY A 415 22.79 -7.33 -0.62
C GLY A 415 23.14 -5.83 -0.53
N LEU A 416 24.38 -5.53 -0.18
CA LEU A 416 24.87 -4.15 -0.05
C LEU A 416 25.00 -3.46 -1.42
N PRO A 417 24.89 -2.11 -1.48
CA PRO A 417 24.91 -1.34 -2.73
C PRO A 417 26.17 -1.50 -3.59
N ASN A 418 27.28 -1.95 -2.99
CA ASN A 418 28.61 -2.02 -3.63
C ASN A 418 28.88 -3.34 -4.39
N THR A 419 27.86 -4.14 -4.65
CA THR A 419 27.96 -5.37 -5.45
C THR A 419 27.77 -5.06 -6.94
N ARG A 420 28.23 -5.97 -7.84
CA ARG A 420 28.14 -5.74 -9.31
C ARG A 420 26.70 -5.58 -9.81
N ALA A 421 25.74 -6.20 -9.13
CA ALA A 421 24.32 -6.09 -9.41
C ALA A 421 23.59 -5.59 -8.14
N PRO A 422 22.76 -4.54 -8.22
CA PRO A 422 22.07 -4.02 -7.04
C PRO A 422 21.07 -5.05 -6.50
N SER A 423 20.95 -5.13 -5.18
CA SER A 423 19.94 -5.96 -4.51
C SER A 423 18.53 -5.41 -4.71
N ILE A 424 17.52 -6.28 -4.57
CA ILE A 424 16.11 -5.89 -4.64
C ILE A 424 15.78 -4.82 -3.59
N GLN A 425 16.30 -4.96 -2.36
CA GLN A 425 16.15 -3.95 -1.30
C GLN A 425 16.65 -2.58 -1.75
N THR A 426 17.84 -2.52 -2.36
CA THR A 426 18.43 -1.27 -2.85
C THR A 426 17.56 -0.61 -3.91
N LEU A 427 17.02 -1.40 -4.85
CA LEU A 427 16.16 -0.90 -5.93
C LEU A 427 14.81 -0.40 -5.41
N VAL A 428 14.17 -1.16 -4.53
CA VAL A 428 12.92 -0.77 -3.88
C VAL A 428 13.11 0.50 -3.06
N LEU A 429 14.18 0.60 -2.27
CA LEU A 429 14.46 1.78 -1.45
C LEU A 429 14.66 3.04 -2.29
N LYS A 430 15.49 2.97 -3.34
CA LYS A 430 15.67 4.09 -4.28
C LYS A 430 14.34 4.51 -4.89
N HIS A 431 13.52 3.55 -5.30
CA HIS A 431 12.20 3.80 -5.87
C HIS A 431 11.24 4.48 -4.88
N ILE A 432 11.10 3.96 -3.65
CA ILE A 432 10.22 4.51 -2.60
C ILE A 432 10.61 5.96 -2.26
N ILE A 433 11.91 6.24 -2.09
CA ILE A 433 12.40 7.60 -1.81
C ILE A 433 12.09 8.54 -2.97
N ALA A 434 12.39 8.12 -4.20
CA ALA A 434 12.16 8.93 -5.40
C ALA A 434 10.67 9.19 -5.63
N LEU A 435 9.82 8.16 -5.49
CA LEU A 435 8.37 8.26 -5.61
C LEU A 435 7.80 9.22 -4.57
N HIS A 436 8.14 9.04 -3.28
CA HIS A 436 7.61 9.90 -2.22
C HIS A 436 7.97 11.37 -2.43
N SER A 437 9.25 11.64 -2.74
CA SER A 437 9.73 12.99 -3.01
C SER A 437 9.04 13.61 -4.23
N SER A 438 8.86 12.83 -5.30
CA SER A 438 8.19 13.27 -6.52
C SER A 438 6.70 13.55 -6.28
N LEU A 439 5.99 12.70 -5.52
CA LEU A 439 4.59 12.94 -5.16
C LEU A 439 4.43 14.21 -4.32
N LYS A 440 5.28 14.41 -3.30
CA LYS A 440 5.27 15.63 -2.50
C LYS A 440 5.55 16.88 -3.33
N GLU A 441 6.40 16.80 -4.35
CA GLU A 441 6.64 17.89 -5.30
C GLU A 441 5.45 18.11 -6.23
N LEU A 442 4.88 17.03 -6.79
CA LEU A 442 3.72 17.09 -7.68
C LEU A 442 2.50 17.71 -7.01
N MET A 443 2.26 17.38 -5.74
CA MET A 443 1.22 17.99 -4.93
C MET A 443 1.40 19.51 -4.77
N ARG A 444 2.64 20.01 -4.85
CA ARG A 444 2.97 21.44 -4.71
C ARG A 444 3.04 22.17 -6.05
N LEU A 445 3.14 21.45 -7.17
CA LEU A 445 3.10 22.06 -8.49
C LEU A 445 1.69 22.60 -8.70
N GLU A 446 1.46 23.85 -8.33
CA GLU A 446 0.21 24.57 -8.58
C GLU A 446 -0.15 24.47 -10.07
N PRO A 447 -1.27 23.83 -10.44
CA PRO A 447 -1.78 23.92 -11.79
C PRO A 447 -2.77 25.08 -11.85
N ASP A 448 -2.39 26.33 -11.54
CA ASP A 448 -3.34 27.45 -11.36
C ASP A 448 -4.28 27.25 -10.14
N PRO A 449 -4.44 28.25 -9.23
CA PRO A 449 -5.38 28.19 -8.09
C PRO A 449 -6.86 27.97 -8.45
N ARG A 450 -7.19 27.77 -9.73
CA ARG A 450 -8.54 27.46 -10.24
C ARG A 450 -8.84 25.97 -10.34
N TRP A 451 -7.85 25.09 -10.18
CA TRP A 451 -7.92 23.70 -10.63
C TRP A 451 -7.63 22.71 -9.47
N GLU A 452 -8.68 22.09 -8.92
CA GLU A 452 -8.61 21.20 -7.75
C GLU A 452 -8.14 19.75 -8.09
N HIS A 453 -7.09 19.52 -8.88
CA HIS A 453 -6.74 18.17 -9.42
C HIS A 453 -6.02 17.22 -8.47
N THR A 454 -5.78 17.62 -7.22
CA THR A 454 -5.05 16.84 -6.23
C THR A 454 -5.65 15.45 -5.99
N ASP A 455 -6.97 15.38 -5.82
CA ASP A 455 -7.66 14.12 -5.57
C ASP A 455 -7.58 13.18 -6.78
N LEU A 456 -7.79 13.71 -7.99
CA LEU A 456 -7.67 12.94 -9.23
C LEU A 456 -6.25 12.40 -9.42
N MET A 457 -5.23 13.21 -9.12
CA MET A 457 -3.83 12.78 -9.18
C MET A 457 -3.54 11.67 -8.17
N LEU A 458 -3.98 11.80 -6.92
CA LEU A 458 -3.76 10.76 -5.90
C LEU A 458 -4.48 9.46 -6.26
N LEU A 459 -5.70 9.55 -6.81
CA LEU A 459 -6.43 8.38 -7.32
C LEU A 459 -5.73 7.74 -8.52
N PHE A 460 -5.25 8.54 -9.47
CA PHE A 460 -4.45 8.05 -10.60
C PHE A 460 -3.18 7.35 -10.11
N VAL A 461 -2.44 7.97 -9.19
CA VAL A 461 -1.22 7.39 -8.60
C VAL A 461 -1.54 6.05 -7.95
N ALA A 462 -2.61 5.99 -7.16
CA ALA A 462 -3.01 4.77 -6.48
C ALA A 462 -3.36 3.64 -7.47
N HIS A 463 -4.20 3.93 -8.47
CA HIS A 463 -4.54 2.96 -9.53
C HIS A 463 -3.31 2.54 -10.34
N TYR A 464 -2.43 3.49 -10.69
CA TYR A 464 -1.20 3.21 -11.41
C TYR A 464 -0.27 2.28 -10.64
N LEU A 465 -0.07 2.54 -9.34
CA LEU A 465 0.78 1.72 -8.48
C LEU A 465 0.16 0.35 -8.17
N ARG A 466 -1.17 0.24 -8.20
CA ARG A 466 -1.88 -1.05 -8.10
C ARG A 466 -1.61 -1.92 -9.33
N GLU A 467 -1.71 -1.35 -10.53
CA GLU A 467 -1.49 -2.04 -11.82
C GLU A 467 0.00 -2.26 -12.15
N ALA A 468 0.88 -1.51 -11.51
CA ALA A 468 2.32 -1.61 -11.70
C ALA A 468 2.88 -2.97 -11.25
N ARG A 469 3.53 -3.68 -12.19
CA ARG A 469 4.36 -4.85 -11.86
C ARG A 469 5.63 -4.40 -11.16
N LEU A 470 5.87 -4.87 -9.93
CA LEU A 470 7.05 -4.48 -9.16
C LEU A 470 8.35 -4.94 -9.83
N GLU A 471 8.30 -6.08 -10.52
CA GLU A 471 9.45 -6.70 -11.17
C GLU A 471 10.09 -5.82 -12.24
N ARG A 472 9.37 -4.84 -12.79
CA ARG A 472 9.92 -3.87 -13.75
C ARG A 472 11.08 -3.06 -13.19
N LEU A 473 11.17 -2.94 -11.86
CA LEU A 473 12.27 -2.25 -11.18
C LEU A 473 13.63 -2.95 -11.41
N TRP A 474 13.65 -4.24 -11.74
CA TRP A 474 14.89 -5.01 -11.95
C TRP A 474 14.88 -5.95 -13.17
N ILE A 475 13.73 -6.22 -13.78
CA ILE A 475 13.59 -6.97 -15.04
C ILE A 475 13.29 -5.99 -16.16
N ARG A 476 14.33 -5.64 -16.93
CA ARG A 476 14.24 -4.62 -18.00
C ARG A 476 13.22 -4.95 -19.08
N GLN A 477 13.01 -6.24 -19.38
CA GLN A 477 12.02 -6.69 -20.37
C GLN A 477 10.58 -6.41 -19.94
N LEU A 478 10.35 -6.08 -18.67
CA LEU A 478 9.03 -5.72 -18.14
C LEU A 478 8.84 -4.20 -18.02
N SER A 479 9.80 -3.39 -18.46
CA SER A 479 9.69 -1.92 -18.49
C SER A 479 9.13 -1.46 -19.84
N ASP A 480 8.20 -0.50 -19.82
CA ASP A 480 7.50 -0.05 -21.03
C ASP A 480 8.26 1.07 -21.76
N VAL A 481 9.33 1.59 -21.16
CA VAL A 481 10.16 2.68 -21.72
C VAL A 481 11.66 2.35 -21.76
N ALA A 482 12.10 1.16 -21.31
CA ALA A 482 13.51 0.79 -21.25
C ALA A 482 14.14 0.40 -22.60
N GLY A 483 13.66 0.95 -23.71
CA GLY A 483 14.36 0.92 -24.99
C GLY A 483 15.58 1.86 -24.98
N GLY A 484 16.67 1.49 -24.31
CA GLY A 484 17.99 2.08 -24.59
C GLY A 484 18.81 2.69 -23.43
N SER A 485 18.36 2.64 -22.18
CA SER A 485 19.12 3.22 -21.05
C SER A 485 20.03 2.19 -20.37
N THR A 486 21.34 2.47 -20.29
CA THR A 486 22.31 1.72 -19.48
C THR A 486 22.25 2.05 -17.99
N SER A 487 21.33 2.92 -17.57
CA SER A 487 21.20 3.39 -16.18
C SER A 487 20.87 2.25 -15.21
N ARG A 488 21.43 2.36 -14.00
CA ARG A 488 21.12 1.52 -12.82
C ARG A 488 19.97 2.09 -11.98
N LEU A 489 19.39 3.20 -12.39
CA LEU A 489 18.24 3.84 -11.73
C LEU A 489 16.93 3.19 -12.19
N PRO A 490 15.86 3.21 -11.37
CA PRO A 490 14.52 2.78 -11.81
C PRO A 490 14.09 3.57 -13.06
N PRO A 491 13.37 2.93 -14.01
CA PRO A 491 12.98 3.56 -15.27
C PRO A 491 12.10 4.81 -15.08
N THR A 492 12.17 5.76 -16.02
CA THR A 492 11.46 7.06 -16.00
C THR A 492 9.96 6.94 -15.79
N GLU A 493 9.35 5.85 -16.23
CA GLU A 493 7.93 5.58 -16.09
C GLU A 493 7.47 5.35 -14.65
N ASP A 494 8.38 5.14 -13.70
CA ASP A 494 8.03 4.90 -12.30
C ASP A 494 7.57 6.16 -11.56
N ILE A 495 7.67 7.33 -12.19
CA ILE A 495 7.14 8.57 -11.64
C ILE A 495 5.74 8.80 -12.20
N ALA A 496 4.72 8.55 -11.38
CA ALA A 496 3.33 8.79 -11.75
C ALA A 496 3.09 10.21 -12.30
N GLY A 497 3.80 11.23 -11.80
CA GLY A 497 3.73 12.59 -12.32
C GLY A 497 4.20 12.79 -13.76
N HIS A 498 5.10 11.94 -14.27
CA HIS A 498 5.50 11.97 -15.68
C HIS A 498 4.31 11.64 -16.59
N TRP A 499 3.50 10.67 -16.17
CA TRP A 499 2.35 10.20 -16.95
C TRP A 499 1.08 11.01 -16.69
N PHE A 500 0.81 11.37 -15.44
CA PHE A 500 -0.41 12.06 -15.05
C PHE A 500 -0.61 13.36 -15.84
N TRP A 501 0.31 14.31 -15.73
CA TRP A 501 0.18 15.62 -16.38
C TRP A 501 0.11 15.51 -17.89
N ARG A 502 0.90 14.59 -18.45
CA ARG A 502 0.90 14.36 -19.89
C ARG A 502 -0.48 13.91 -20.39
N MET A 503 -1.05 12.90 -19.75
CA MET A 503 -2.35 12.36 -20.14
C MET A 503 -3.48 13.35 -19.85
N PHE A 504 -3.39 14.04 -18.72
CA PHE A 504 -4.34 15.04 -18.30
C PHE A 504 -4.40 16.21 -19.28
N LEU A 505 -3.25 16.79 -19.65
CA LEU A 505 -3.18 17.88 -20.63
C LEU A 505 -3.67 17.43 -22.02
N HIS A 506 -3.32 16.21 -22.44
CA HIS A 506 -3.81 15.67 -23.72
C HIS A 506 -5.34 15.51 -23.73
N LEU A 507 -5.93 15.06 -22.61
CA LEU A 507 -7.38 14.98 -22.46
C LEU A 507 -8.03 16.37 -22.57
N LEU A 508 -7.45 17.38 -21.92
CA LEU A 508 -7.95 18.76 -22.00
C LEU A 508 -7.89 19.31 -23.42
N ASP A 509 -6.80 19.05 -24.16
CA ASP A 509 -6.66 19.48 -25.56
C ASP A 509 -7.70 18.85 -26.50
N GLN A 510 -8.29 17.70 -26.15
CA GLN A 510 -9.36 17.08 -26.93
C GLN A 510 -10.77 17.56 -26.54
N LEU A 511 -10.91 18.20 -25.37
CA LEU A 511 -12.19 18.68 -24.84
C LEU A 511 -12.46 20.16 -25.16
N LEU A 512 -11.40 20.93 -25.46
CA LEU A 512 -11.43 22.35 -25.83
C LEU A 512 -11.36 22.52 -27.35
#